data_AF-A0A917HL49-F1
#
_entry.id   AF-A0A917HL49-F1
#
_cell.length_a   1.000
_cell.length_b   1.000
_cell.length_c   1.000
_cell.angle_alpha   90.00
_cell.angle_beta   90.00
_cell.angle_gamma   90.00
#
_symmetry.space_group_name_H-M   'P 1'
#
loop_
_entity.id
_entity.type
_entity.pdbx_description
1 polymer ?
#
loop_
_entity_poly.entity_id
_entity_poly.type
_entity_poly.pdbx_seq_one_letter_code
_entity_poly.pdbx_strand_id
1 'polypeptide(L)'
;MVQMDGSHQPITIEEINEFQQRLNLSFPEQYINFLLESNGGDPSPSMFKISDEQGEGVLNILYGIGDMYSNLEEYIDIYEGRTISRVG
;
A
#
# COMPACT_ATOMS: atom_id res chain seq x y z
N MET A 1 -12.27 7.61 -5.11
CA MET A 1 -10.88 7.62 -4.62
C MET A 1 -10.03 8.50 -5.52
N VAL A 2 -8.80 8.81 -5.12
CA VAL A 2 -7.80 9.46 -5.98
C VAL A 2 -7.45 8.50 -7.12
N GLN A 3 -7.18 9.01 -8.32
CA GLN A 3 -6.73 8.18 -9.43
C GLN A 3 -5.30 7.69 -9.18
N MET A 4 -5.03 6.41 -9.47
CA MET A 4 -3.68 5.84 -9.41
C MET A 4 -3.16 5.69 -10.84
N ASP A 5 -2.13 6.46 -11.16
CA ASP A 5 -1.40 6.31 -12.41
C ASP A 5 -0.36 5.19 -12.25
N GLY A 6 -0.13 4.40 -13.31
CA GLY A 6 0.82 3.30 -13.25
C GLY A 6 0.43 2.14 -12.34
N SER A 7 -0.86 2.01 -11.97
CA SER A 7 -1.36 0.87 -11.21
C SER A 7 -0.92 -0.44 -11.85
N HIS A 8 -0.56 -1.40 -11.01
CA HIS A 8 -0.16 -2.72 -11.45
C HIS A 8 -1.35 -3.54 -11.93
N GLN A 9 -1.07 -4.78 -12.38
CA GLN A 9 -2.12 -5.69 -12.81
C GLN A 9 -3.17 -5.86 -11.71
N PRO A 10 -4.47 -5.90 -12.07
CA PRO A 10 -5.53 -6.14 -11.10
C PRO A 10 -5.26 -7.41 -10.29
N ILE A 11 -5.57 -7.36 -9.01
CA ILE A 11 -5.39 -8.44 -8.07
C ILE A 11 -6.75 -8.94 -7.58
N THR A 12 -6.84 -10.21 -7.24
CA THR A 12 -8.03 -10.85 -6.68
C THR A 12 -8.03 -10.84 -5.16
N ILE A 13 -9.21 -11.05 -4.57
CA ILE A 13 -9.34 -11.16 -3.11
C ILE A 13 -8.61 -12.40 -2.59
N GLU A 14 -8.56 -13.47 -3.38
CA GLU A 14 -7.82 -14.69 -3.08
C GLU A 14 -6.32 -14.41 -2.96
N GLU A 15 -5.72 -13.72 -3.95
CA GLU A 15 -4.31 -13.34 -3.92
C GLU A 15 -3.97 -12.43 -2.74
N ILE A 16 -4.85 -11.47 -2.40
CA ILE A 16 -4.69 -10.62 -1.21
C ILE A 16 -4.74 -11.48 0.07
N ASN A 17 -5.65 -12.45 0.16
CA ASN A 17 -5.76 -13.33 1.32
C ASN A 17 -4.54 -14.25 1.47
N GLU A 18 -4.04 -14.82 0.36
CA GLU A 18 -2.81 -15.60 0.34
C GLU A 18 -1.61 -14.76 0.80
N PHE A 19 -1.51 -13.51 0.34
CA PHE A 19 -0.47 -12.58 0.77
C PHE A 19 -0.51 -12.32 2.29
N GLN A 20 -1.69 -12.00 2.82
CA GLN A 20 -1.91 -11.76 4.25
C GLN A 20 -1.55 -12.99 5.10
N GLN A 21 -1.94 -14.18 4.66
CA GLN A 21 -1.63 -15.44 5.34
C GLN A 21 -0.13 -15.73 5.33
N ARG A 22 0.53 -15.59 4.16
CA ARG A 22 1.96 -15.84 3.99
C ARG A 22 2.81 -14.95 4.89
N LEU A 23 2.44 -13.68 5.04
CA LEU A 23 3.16 -12.72 5.89
C LEU A 23 2.58 -12.59 7.31
N ASN A 24 1.58 -13.40 7.67
CA ASN A 24 0.89 -13.36 8.97
C ASN A 24 0.46 -11.93 9.38
N LEU A 25 -0.15 -11.22 8.45
CA LEU A 25 -0.65 -9.86 8.63
C LEU A 25 -2.14 -9.76 8.31
N SER A 26 -2.76 -8.64 8.65
CA SER A 26 -4.15 -8.36 8.28
C SER A 26 -4.28 -6.91 7.85
N PHE A 27 -4.82 -6.70 6.67
CA PHE A 27 -5.09 -5.38 6.13
C PHE A 27 -6.45 -4.86 6.58
N PRO A 28 -6.57 -3.55 6.84
CA PRO A 28 -7.87 -2.92 6.98
C PRO A 28 -8.71 -3.07 5.71
N GLU A 29 -10.03 -3.16 5.86
CA GLU A 29 -10.98 -3.30 4.76
C GLU A 29 -10.80 -2.20 3.69
N GLN A 30 -10.53 -0.97 4.12
CA GLN A 30 -10.31 0.15 3.20
C GLN A 30 -9.08 -0.07 2.29
N TYR A 31 -8.02 -0.70 2.82
CA TYR A 31 -6.82 -0.99 2.05
C TYR A 31 -7.03 -2.17 1.09
N ILE A 32 -7.81 -3.17 1.49
CA ILE A 32 -8.21 -4.27 0.60
C ILE A 32 -9.02 -3.72 -0.57
N ASN A 33 -10.02 -2.88 -0.31
CA ASN A 33 -10.84 -2.26 -1.36
C ASN A 33 -9.99 -1.39 -2.29
N PHE A 34 -9.04 -0.64 -1.74
CA PHE A 34 -8.06 0.10 -2.53
C PHE A 34 -7.27 -0.82 -3.48
N LEU A 35 -6.67 -1.91 -2.97
CA LEU A 35 -5.88 -2.83 -3.79
C LEU A 35 -6.69 -3.50 -4.91
N LEU A 36 -7.96 -3.83 -4.65
CA LEU A 36 -8.87 -4.39 -5.65
C LEU A 36 -9.25 -3.38 -6.74
N GLU A 37 -9.39 -2.11 -6.40
CA GLU A 37 -9.68 -1.03 -7.36
C GLU A 37 -8.43 -0.60 -8.14
N SER A 38 -7.27 -0.56 -7.46
CA SER A 38 -5.98 -0.14 -7.99
C SER A 38 -4.88 -0.81 -7.16
N ASN A 39 -4.15 -1.73 -7.79
CA ASN A 39 -3.10 -2.49 -7.13
C ASN A 39 -1.82 -1.64 -6.99
N GLY A 40 -1.89 -0.61 -6.15
CA GLY A 40 -0.84 0.40 -6.00
C GLY A 40 -0.85 1.46 -7.12
N GLY A 41 0.27 2.18 -7.23
CA GLY A 41 0.49 3.23 -8.22
C GLY A 41 0.79 4.60 -7.61
N ASP A 42 0.95 5.58 -8.49
CA ASP A 42 1.25 6.96 -8.13
C ASP A 42 -0.07 7.76 -8.02
N PRO A 43 -0.39 8.36 -6.87
CA PRO A 43 -1.62 9.10 -6.71
C PRO A 43 -1.62 10.41 -7.51
N SER A 44 -2.72 10.70 -8.19
CA SER A 44 -2.93 11.92 -8.98
C SER A 44 -4.23 12.62 -8.56
N PRO A 45 -4.17 13.76 -7.83
CA PRO A 45 -2.95 14.48 -7.41
C PRO A 45 -2.18 13.75 -6.29
N SER A 46 -0.87 14.00 -6.20
CA SER A 46 0.00 13.42 -5.17
C SER A 46 0.12 14.26 -3.90
N MET A 47 -0.49 15.45 -3.88
CA MET A 47 -0.43 16.38 -2.75
C MET A 47 -1.69 16.28 -1.89
N PHE A 48 -1.48 16.09 -0.58
CA PHE A 48 -2.55 15.86 0.39
C PHE A 48 -2.34 16.68 1.65
N LYS A 49 -3.43 17.22 2.20
CA LYS A 49 -3.39 17.84 3.51
C LYS A 49 -3.33 16.77 4.60
N ILE A 50 -2.30 16.85 5.45
CA ILE A 50 -2.10 15.94 6.58
C ILE A 50 -2.94 16.41 7.78
N SER A 51 -2.77 17.67 8.19
CA SER A 51 -3.58 18.33 9.20
C SER A 51 -3.48 19.86 9.04
N ASP A 52 -4.25 20.63 9.83
CA ASP A 52 -4.11 22.09 9.87
C ASP A 52 -2.72 22.52 10.37
N GLU A 53 -2.17 21.78 11.33
CA GLU A 53 -0.87 22.06 11.97
C GLU A 53 0.31 21.57 11.12
N GLN A 54 0.18 20.42 10.45
CA GLN A 54 1.25 19.81 9.66
C GLN A 54 1.26 20.28 8.21
N GLY A 55 0.14 20.82 7.71
CA GLY A 55 0.02 21.31 6.34
C GLY A 55 -0.07 20.18 5.32
N GLU A 56 0.49 20.42 4.14
CA GLU A 56 0.44 19.51 2.99
C GLU A 56 1.68 18.61 2.92
N GLY A 57 1.46 17.37 2.51
CA GLY A 57 2.49 16.39 2.20
C GLY A 57 2.34 15.86 0.79
N VAL A 58 3.43 15.30 0.26
CA VAL A 58 3.44 14.61 -1.03
C VAL A 58 3.51 13.11 -0.77
N LEU A 59 2.51 12.38 -1.27
CA LEU A 59 2.53 10.93 -1.32
C LEU A 59 3.09 10.50 -2.67
N ASN A 60 4.26 9.88 -2.66
CA ASN A 60 4.96 9.51 -3.89
C ASN A 60 4.32 8.29 -4.56
N ILE A 61 4.20 7.18 -3.85
CA ILE A 61 3.72 5.90 -4.37
C ILE A 61 2.97 5.12 -3.29
N LEU A 62 1.96 4.36 -3.69
CA LEU A 62 1.37 3.28 -2.90
C LEU A 62 1.77 1.93 -3.52
N TYR A 63 2.35 1.04 -2.71
CA TYR A 63 2.90 -0.22 -3.19
C TYR A 63 1.82 -1.29 -3.36
N GLY A 64 1.79 -1.92 -4.54
CA GLY A 64 0.91 -3.04 -4.87
C GLY A 64 1.51 -4.41 -4.49
N ILE A 65 0.73 -5.47 -4.72
CA ILE A 65 1.08 -6.87 -4.45
C ILE A 65 1.25 -7.63 -5.78
N GLY A 66 2.27 -8.49 -5.85
CA GLY A 66 2.56 -9.37 -6.99
C GLY A 66 4.01 -9.31 -7.44
N ASP A 67 4.30 -9.89 -8.60
CA ASP A 67 5.65 -9.97 -9.17
C ASP A 67 5.98 -8.73 -10.03
N MET A 68 6.42 -7.66 -9.36
CA MET A 68 6.89 -6.43 -10.01
C MET A 68 8.02 -5.78 -9.19
N TYR A 69 8.79 -4.90 -9.85
CA TYR A 69 9.84 -4.13 -9.21
C TYR A 69 9.23 -3.18 -8.16
N SER A 70 9.81 -3.11 -6.95
CA SER A 70 9.30 -2.24 -5.88
C SER A 70 7.87 -2.59 -5.41
N ASN A 71 7.57 -3.88 -5.24
CA ASN A 71 6.30 -4.33 -4.66
C ASN A 71 6.27 -4.19 -3.12
N LEU A 72 5.08 -4.33 -2.54
CA LEU A 72 4.86 -4.18 -1.10
C LEU A 72 5.68 -5.17 -0.26
N GLU A 73 5.89 -6.40 -0.74
CA GLU A 73 6.66 -7.42 -0.02
C GLU A 73 8.13 -7.03 0.12
N GLU A 74 8.74 -6.55 -0.97
CA GLU A 74 10.13 -6.09 -0.98
C GLU A 74 10.36 -5.00 0.08
N TYR A 75 9.43 -4.06 0.22
CA TYR A 75 9.53 -3.01 1.21
C TYR A 75 9.19 -3.45 2.63
N ILE A 76 8.28 -4.42 2.80
CA ILE A 76 8.06 -5.03 4.12
C ILE A 76 9.38 -5.64 4.61
N ASP A 77 10.09 -6.39 3.76
CA ASP A 77 11.38 -7.00 4.10
C ASP A 77 12.46 -5.94 4.37
N ILE A 78 12.58 -4.90 3.53
CA ILE A 78 13.57 -3.81 3.71
C ILE A 78 13.38 -3.06 5.03
N TYR A 79 12.13 -2.84 5.44
CA TYR A 79 11.79 -2.09 6.64
C TYR A 79 11.47 -2.97 7.85
N GLU A 80 11.56 -4.29 7.72
CA GLU A 80 11.41 -5.21 8.85
C GLU A 80 12.45 -4.86 9.94
N GLY A 81 11.99 -4.63 11.17
CA GLY A 81 12.83 -4.20 12.29
C GLY A 81 13.24 -2.72 12.27
N ARG A 82 12.83 -1.93 11.27
CA ARG A 82 13.02 -0.46 11.20
C ARG A 82 11.75 0.34 11.38
N THR A 83 10.59 -0.31 11.24
CA THR A 83 9.30 0.24 11.66
C THR A 83 9.17 0.12 13.17
N ILE A 84 8.48 1.08 13.80
CA ILE A 84 8.26 1.08 15.25
C ILE A 84 7.60 -0.25 15.61
N SER A 85 8.33 -1.09 16.34
CA SER A 85 7.89 -2.44 16.73
C SER A 85 6.49 -2.37 17.32
N ARG A 86 5.59 -3.27 16.88
CA ARG A 86 4.30 -3.51 17.52
C ARG A 86 4.56 -3.61 19.03
N VAL A 87 4.08 -2.61 19.78
CA VAL A 87 3.96 -2.73 21.23
C VAL A 87 2.90 -3.80 21.44
N GLY A 88 3.35 -4.97 21.91
CA GLY A 88 2.49 -6.10 22.26
C GLY A 88 1.61 -5.82 23.48
#